data_AF-A0A7Y5ZC09-F1
#
_entry.id   AF-A0A7Y5ZC09-F1
#
_cell.length_a   1.000
_cell.length_b   1.000
_cell.length_c   1.000
_cell.angle_alpha   90.00
_cell.angle_beta   90.00
_cell.angle_gamma   90.00
#
_symmetry.space_group_name_H-M   'P 1'
#
loop_
_entity.id
_entity.type
_entity.pdbx_description
1 polymer ?
#
loop_
_entity_poly.entity_id
_entity_poly.type
_entity_poly.pdbx_seq_one_letter_code
_entity_poly.pdbx_strand_id
1 'polypeptide(L)' 'MSDDRQNANEEDLAVEHAAERLAERFPDVPRDHIDALVEKHHEGFDGAPVRDFVPVLIEHDVKRELNARERTD' A
#
# COMPACT_ATOMS: atom_id res chain seq x y z
N MET A 1 21.39 0.65 15.70
CA MET A 1 19.97 0.77 16.12
C MET A 1 19.37 2.15 15.77
N SER A 2 19.90 2.84 14.75
CA SER A 2 19.37 4.14 14.30
C SER A 2 18.70 4.07 12.92
N ASP A 3 18.99 3.04 12.11
CA ASP A 3 18.38 2.83 10.79
C ASP A 3 16.90 2.45 10.86
N ASP A 4 16.50 1.52 11.74
CA ASP A 4 15.13 0.97 11.74
C ASP A 4 14.04 2.04 11.94
N ARG A 5 14.31 3.07 12.74
CA ARG A 5 13.36 4.18 12.96
C ARG A 5 13.28 5.14 11.79
N GLN A 6 14.36 5.32 11.04
CA GLN A 6 14.35 6.17 9.85
C GLN A 6 13.62 5.45 8.70
N ASN A 7 13.91 4.16 8.52
CA ASN A 7 13.24 3.33 7.52
C ASN A 7 11.73 3.23 7.76
N ALA A 8 11.27 3.12 9.00
CA ALA A 8 9.84 3.12 9.30
C ALA A 8 9.14 4.42 8.86
N ASN A 9 9.75 5.58 9.14
CA ASN A 9 9.16 6.87 8.72
C ASN A 9 9.21 7.06 7.19
N GLU A 10 10.28 6.62 6.53
CA GLU A 10 10.40 6.66 5.07
C GLU A 10 9.42 5.70 4.39
N GLU A 11 9.19 4.53 4.99
CA GLU A 11 8.20 3.57 4.57
C GLU A 11 6.78 4.13 4.70
N ASP A 12 6.42 4.71 5.85
CA ASP A 12 5.08 5.28 6.08
C ASP A 12 4.77 6.37 5.03
N LEU A 13 5.73 7.25 4.75
CA LEU A 13 5.61 8.25 3.70
C LEU A 13 5.50 7.60 2.30
N ALA A 14 6.26 6.55 2.03
CA ALA A 14 6.19 5.85 0.76
C ALA A 14 4.86 5.09 0.57
N VAL A 15 4.28 4.57 1.66
CA VAL A 15 2.96 3.95 1.71
C VAL A 15 1.86 4.99 1.47
N GLU A 16 1.96 6.17 2.08
CA GLU A 16 1.01 7.27 1.82
C GLU A 16 1.03 7.68 0.34
N HIS A 17 2.21 7.90 -0.24
CA HIS A 17 2.32 8.19 -1.67
C HIS A 17 1.79 7.03 -2.56
N ALA A 18 1.91 5.78 -2.11
CA ALA A 18 1.31 4.65 -2.82
C ALA A 18 -0.22 4.72 -2.81
N ALA A 19 -0.83 5.07 -1.67
CA ALA A 19 -2.27 5.29 -1.56
C ALA A 19 -2.74 6.43 -2.47
N GLU A 20 -1.99 7.53 -2.57
CA GLU A 20 -2.28 8.63 -3.50
C GLU A 20 -2.27 8.16 -4.96
N ARG A 21 -1.22 7.46 -5.39
CA ARG A 21 -1.13 6.91 -6.76
C ARG A 21 -2.27 5.93 -7.07
N LEU A 22 -2.71 5.15 -6.08
CA LEU A 22 -3.85 4.25 -6.21
C LEU A 22 -5.15 5.05 -6.39
N ALA A 23 -5.37 6.08 -5.58
CA ALA A 23 -6.55 6.95 -5.68
C ALA A 23 -6.63 7.68 -7.03
N GLU A 24 -5.50 8.17 -7.54
CA GLU A 24 -5.43 8.75 -8.88
C GLU A 24 -5.74 7.72 -9.98
N ARG A 25 -5.32 6.47 -9.79
CA ARG A 25 -5.50 5.41 -10.79
C ARG A 25 -6.91 4.82 -10.80
N PHE A 26 -7.59 4.83 -9.66
CA PHE A 26 -8.93 4.28 -9.45
C PHE A 26 -9.88 5.37 -8.90
N PRO A 27 -10.20 6.40 -9.70
CA PRO A 27 -10.98 7.54 -9.24
C PRO A 27 -12.42 7.19 -8.83
N ASP A 28 -12.94 6.05 -9.30
CA ASP A 28 -14.28 5.56 -8.97
C ASP A 28 -14.32 4.78 -7.63
N VAL A 29 -13.16 4.49 -7.03
CA VAL A 29 -13.04 3.79 -5.75
C VAL A 29 -12.89 4.82 -4.62
N PRO A 30 -13.72 4.77 -3.56
CA PRO A 30 -13.59 5.69 -2.44
C PRO A 30 -12.21 5.65 -1.79
N ARG A 31 -11.66 6.82 -1.43
CA ARG A 31 -10.34 6.94 -0.80
C ARG A 31 -10.22 6.07 0.47
N ASP A 32 -11.21 6.12 1.34
CA ASP A 32 -11.24 5.31 2.57
C ASP A 32 -11.14 3.80 2.30
N HIS A 33 -11.67 3.33 1.17
CA HIS A 33 -11.56 1.93 0.77
C HIS A 33 -10.16 1.58 0.26
N ILE A 34 -9.50 2.51 -0.46
CA ILE A 34 -8.11 2.36 -0.87
C ILE A 34 -7.20 2.33 0.36
N ASP A 35 -7.38 3.25 1.31
CA ASP A 35 -6.60 3.30 2.54
C ASP A 35 -6.77 2.00 3.35
N ALA A 36 -8.01 1.50 3.49
CA ALA A 36 -8.26 0.23 4.17
C ALA A 36 -7.59 -0.97 3.48
N LEU A 37 -7.50 -0.98 2.14
CA LEU A 37 -6.79 -2.03 1.41
C LEU A 37 -5.27 -1.90 1.59
N VAL A 38 -4.74 -0.69 1.55
CA VAL A 38 -3.31 -0.41 1.77
C VAL A 38 -2.90 -0.88 3.17
N GLU A 39 -3.65 -0.51 4.21
CA GLU A 39 -3.39 -0.92 5.60
C GLU A 39 -3.46 -2.43 5.77
N LYS A 40 -4.49 -3.08 5.23
CA LYS A 40 -4.63 -4.55 5.23
C LYS A 40 -3.41 -5.26 4.62
N HIS A 41 -2.88 -4.76 3.50
CA HIS A 41 -1.70 -5.37 2.85
C HIS A 41 -0.41 -5.02 3.60
N HIS A 42 -0.33 -3.83 4.21
CA HIS A 42 0.81 -3.40 5.05
C HIS A 42 1.00 -4.29 6.27
N GLU A 43 -0.07 -4.60 7.01
CA GLU A 43 -0.06 -5.55 8.13
C GLU A 43 0.49 -6.92 7.73
N GLY A 44 0.29 -7.33 6.47
CA GLY A 44 0.82 -8.59 5.93
C GLY A 44 2.35 -8.67 5.88
N PHE A 45 3.04 -7.53 5.98
CA PHE A 45 4.50 -7.44 5.99
C PHE A 45 5.08 -7.23 7.40
N ASP A 46 4.28 -7.33 8.45
CA ASP A 46 4.76 -7.26 9.82
C ASP A 46 5.82 -8.33 10.10
N GLY A 47 6.97 -7.89 10.62
CA GLY A 47 8.12 -8.77 10.89
C GLY A 47 8.96 -9.14 9.67
N ALA A 48 8.67 -8.60 8.47
CA ALA A 48 9.54 -8.78 7.31
C ALA A 48 10.94 -8.17 7.56
N PRO A 49 12.04 -8.91 7.27
CA PRO A 49 13.40 -8.44 7.56
C PRO A 49 13.91 -7.37 6.60
N VAL A 50 13.24 -7.17 5.45
CA VAL A 50 13.56 -6.15 4.44
C VAL A 50 12.28 -5.41 4.12
N ARG A 51 12.26 -4.09 4.38
CA ARG A 51 11.04 -3.28 4.27
C ARG A 51 11.04 -2.25 3.14
N ASP A 52 12.19 -2.00 2.50
CA ASP A 52 12.35 -1.03 1.41
C ASP A 52 11.39 -1.27 0.22
N PHE A 53 10.93 -2.51 0.04
CA PHE A 53 10.03 -2.90 -1.06
C PHE A 53 8.55 -2.97 -0.66
N VAL A 54 8.24 -2.85 0.62
CA VAL A 54 6.87 -2.96 1.15
C VAL A 54 5.91 -1.99 0.44
N PRO A 55 6.24 -0.70 0.24
CA PRO A 55 5.32 0.23 -0.45
C PRO A 55 4.97 -0.20 -1.88
N VAL A 56 5.94 -0.74 -2.62
CA VAL A 56 5.75 -1.18 -4.02
C VAL A 56 4.91 -2.46 -4.06
N LEU A 57 5.13 -3.38 -3.13
CA LEU A 57 4.38 -4.63 -3.04
C LEU A 57 2.91 -4.36 -2.67
N ILE A 58 2.66 -3.47 -1.71
CA ILE A 58 1.31 -3.04 -1.34
C ILE A 58 0.60 -2.44 -2.55
N GLU A 59 1.24 -1.49 -3.25
CA GLU A 59 0.65 -0.86 -4.43
C GLU A 59 0.25 -1.89 -5.50
N HIS A 60 1.14 -2.87 -5.74
CA HIS A 60 0.89 -3.96 -6.67
C HIS A 60 -0.31 -4.83 -6.25
N ASP A 61 -0.38 -5.22 -4.98
CA ASP A 61 -1.42 -6.13 -4.50
C ASP A 61 -2.80 -5.46 -4.42
N VAL A 62 -2.85 -4.18 -4.02
CA VAL A 62 -4.09 -3.38 -4.09
C VAL A 62 -4.56 -3.23 -5.53
N LYS A 63 -3.65 -2.92 -6.48
CA LYS A 63 -3.98 -2.87 -7.91
C LYS A 63 -4.58 -4.18 -8.40
N ARG A 64 -3.97 -5.31 -8.04
CA ARG A 64 -4.48 -6.63 -8.46
C ARG A 64 -5.87 -6.91 -7.89
N GLU A 65 -6.10 -6.57 -6.63
CA GLU A 65 -7.40 -6.77 -5.99
C GLU A 65 -8.50 -5.90 -6.62
N LEU A 66 -8.24 -4.61 -6.86
CA LEU A 66 -9.21 -3.70 -7.48
C LEU A 66 -9.54 -4.12 -8.93
N ASN A 67 -8.53 -4.44 -9.73
CA ASN A 67 -8.75 -4.93 -11.11
C ASN A 67 -9.52 -6.27 -11.14
N ALA A 68 -9.37 -7.13 -10.13
CA ALA A 68 -10.12 -8.39 -10.08
C ALA A 68 -11.62 -8.14 -9.81
N ARG A 69 -11.94 -7.11 -9.00
CA ARG A 69 -13.32 -6.70 -8.71
C ARG A 69 -14.00 -6.07 -9.92
N GLU A 70 -13.32 -5.16 -10.64
CA GLU A 70 -13.83 -4.57 -11.88
C GLU A 70 -14.19 -5.60 -12.97
N ARG A 71 -13.60 -6.79 -12.93
CA ARG A 71 -13.90 -7.88 -13.89
C ARG A 71 -15.09 -8.75 -13.48
N THR A 72 -15.53 -8.64 -12.22
CA THR A 72 -16.57 -9.48 -11.63
C THR A 72 -17.90 -8.73 -11.54
N ASP A 73 -17.89 -7.40 -11.56
CA ASP A 73 -19.05 -6.51 -11.78
C ASP A 73 -19.32 -6.26 -13.27
#